data_AF-A0A0L7L611-F1
#
_entry.id   AF-A0A0L7L611-F1
#
_cell.length_a   1.000
_cell.length_b   1.000
_cell.length_c   1.000
_cell.angle_alpha   90.00
_cell.angle_beta   90.00
_cell.angle_gamma   90.00
#
_symmetry.space_group_name_H-M   'P 1'
#
loop_
_entity.id
_entity.type
_entity.pdbx_description
1 polymer ?
#
loop_
_entity_poly.entity_id
_entity_poly.type
_entity_poly.pdbx_seq_one_letter_code
_entity_poly.pdbx_strand_id
1 'polypeptide(L)'
;VKLLKCSGCQFVHYCGRLCQKEAWGDHKWECANFKRVAPKVLPDGARMLSKIINRLARGDGHHVRAFYAANSSRSWKDLMSREYKVLPDGAWMLSKIINRLARGDGHHVRASTPPTRPGPGRI
;
A
#
# COMPACT_ATOMS: atom_id res chain seq x y z
N VAL A 1 -10.52 2.77 30.00
CA VAL A 1 -9.38 1.85 29.77
C VAL A 1 -8.21 2.64 29.21
N LYS A 2 -7.01 2.51 29.78
CA LYS A 2 -5.81 3.21 29.29
C LYS A 2 -5.16 2.40 28.17
N LEU A 3 -5.00 3.00 26.99
CA LEU A 3 -4.35 2.34 25.85
C LEU A 3 -2.82 2.41 25.96
N LEU A 4 -2.13 1.38 25.46
CA LEU A 4 -0.68 1.31 25.39
C LEU A 4 -0.19 1.84 24.04
N LYS A 5 0.72 2.83 24.05
CA LYS A 5 1.37 3.33 22.83
C LYS A 5 2.50 2.42 22.41
N CYS A 6 2.66 2.22 21.11
CA CYS A 6 3.89 1.62 20.58
C CYS A 6 5.10 2.48 20.96
N SER A 7 6.08 1.92 21.67
CA SER A 7 7.29 2.64 22.09
C SER A 7 8.13 3.15 20.91
N GLY A 8 8.10 2.44 19.77
CA GLY A 8 8.90 2.76 18.60
C GLY A 8 8.38 3.93 17.77
N CYS A 9 7.08 3.93 17.44
CA CYS A 9 6.49 4.95 16.57
C CYS A 9 5.63 5.99 17.32
N GLN A 10 5.22 5.72 18.56
CA GLN A 10 4.31 6.57 19.36
C GLN A 10 2.96 6.90 18.71
N PHE A 11 2.65 6.30 17.56
CA PHE A 11 1.47 6.59 16.75
C PHE A 11 0.33 5.57 16.99
N VAL A 12 0.65 4.28 16.98
CA VAL A 12 -0.34 3.21 17.13
C VAL A 12 -0.56 2.90 18.62
N HIS A 13 -1.83 2.65 18.97
CA HIS A 13 -2.28 2.36 20.31
C HIS A 13 -2.90 0.95 20.37
N TYR A 14 -2.72 0.27 21.50
CA TYR A 14 -3.21 -1.08 21.73
C TYR A 14 -3.99 -1.20 23.03
N CYS A 15 -4.93 -2.15 23.05
CA CYS A 15 -5.69 -2.49 24.25
C CYS A 15 -4.79 -3.02 25.40
N GLY A 16 -3.67 -3.65 25.04
CA GLY A 16 -2.77 -4.35 25.95
C GLY A 16 -1.60 -5.00 25.21
N ARG A 17 -0.69 -5.63 25.96
CA ARG A 17 0.53 -6.28 25.40
C ARG A 17 0.20 -7.44 24.44
N LEU A 18 -0.91 -8.14 24.68
CA LEU A 18 -1.39 -9.22 23.81
C LEU A 18 -1.76 -8.67 22.42
N CYS A 19 -2.67 -7.68 22.36
CA CYS A 19 -3.02 -6.94 21.15
C CYS A 19 -1.78 -6.41 20.40
N GLN A 20 -0.78 -5.90 21.13
CA GLN A 20 0.46 -5.39 20.53
C GLN A 20 1.30 -6.52 19.89
N LYS A 21 1.43 -7.67 20.56
CA LYS A 21 2.20 -8.82 20.06
C LYS A 21 1.54 -9.43 18.82
N GLU A 22 0.22 -9.61 18.84
CA GLU A 22 -0.55 -10.15 17.70
C GLU A 22 -0.47 -9.22 16.48
N ALA A 23 -0.59 -7.91 16.69
CA ALA A 23 -0.49 -6.93 15.62
C ALA A 23 0.94 -6.73 15.09
N TRP A 24 1.98 -7.25 15.75
CA TRP A 24 3.38 -6.94 15.43
C TRP A 24 3.79 -7.36 14.01
N GLY A 25 3.29 -8.50 13.52
CA GLY A 25 3.61 -8.97 12.16
C GLY A 25 3.25 -7.95 11.09
N ASP A 26 2.08 -7.31 11.23
CA ASP A 26 1.62 -6.26 10.33
C ASP A 26 2.12 -4.87 10.73
N HIS A 27 2.41 -4.63 12.01
CA HIS A 27 2.86 -3.32 12.49
C HIS A 27 4.35 -3.07 12.21
N LYS A 28 5.19 -4.10 12.20
CA LYS A 28 6.66 -3.97 12.14
C LYS A 28 7.14 -3.07 10.99
N TRP A 29 6.60 -3.26 9.79
CA TRP A 29 6.98 -2.48 8.62
C TRP A 29 6.42 -1.05 8.64
N GLU A 30 5.19 -0.83 9.15
CA GLU A 30 4.62 0.53 9.26
C GLU A 30 5.24 1.32 10.42
N CYS A 31 5.73 0.65 11.48
CA CYS A 31 6.33 1.28 12.65
C CYS A 31 7.54 2.16 12.29
N ALA A 32 8.46 1.62 11.47
CA ALA A 32 9.62 2.37 11.00
C ALA A 32 9.23 3.57 10.13
N ASN A 33 8.17 3.42 9.32
CA ASN A 33 7.65 4.49 8.48
C ASN A 33 7.03 5.62 9.31
N PHE A 34 6.22 5.29 10.32
CA PHE A 34 5.65 6.29 11.23
C PHE A 34 6.73 7.05 12.00
N LYS A 35 7.77 6.37 12.47
CA LYS A 35 8.90 7.01 13.14
C LYS A 35 9.62 8.01 12.22
N ARG A 36 9.76 7.69 10.93
CA ARG A 36 10.44 8.54 9.94
C ARG A 36 9.63 9.78 9.54
N VAL A 37 8.30 9.69 9.51
CA VAL A 37 7.44 10.81 9.09
C VAL A 37 6.98 11.69 10.25
N ALA A 38 7.24 11.28 11.50
CA ALA A 38 6.93 12.08 12.68
C ALA A 38 7.54 13.49 12.59
N PRO A 39 6.80 14.54 13.01
CA PRO A 39 5.50 14.52 13.70
C PRO A 39 4.28 14.51 12.76
N LYS A 40 4.46 14.34 11.45
CA LYS A 40 3.35 14.41 10.49
C LYS A 40 2.37 13.28 10.72
N VAL A 41 1.10 13.63 10.88
CA VAL A 41 -0.01 12.67 10.99
C VAL A 41 -0.37 12.21 9.60
N LEU A 42 -0.30 10.90 9.36
CA LEU A 42 -0.72 10.31 8.10
C LEU A 42 -2.25 10.21 8.07
N PRO A 43 -2.94 10.72 7.04
CA PRO A 43 -4.38 10.54 6.90
C PRO A 43 -4.77 9.06 6.89
N ASP A 44 -5.91 8.71 7.48
CA ASP A 44 -6.35 7.31 7.60
C ASP A 44 -6.45 6.61 6.24
N GLY A 45 -6.93 7.31 5.21
CA GLY A 45 -6.97 6.80 3.84
C GLY A 45 -5.58 6.46 3.29
N ALA A 46 -4.58 7.32 3.54
CA ALA A 46 -3.20 7.07 3.12
C ALA A 46 -2.57 5.89 3.87
N ARG A 47 -2.88 5.73 5.16
CA ARG A 47 -2.47 4.55 5.94
C ARG A 47 -3.11 3.28 5.38
N MET A 48 -4.41 3.31 5.08
CA MET A 48 -5.14 2.17 4.54
C MET A 48 -4.56 1.74 3.18
N LEU A 49 -4.34 2.68 2.26
CA LEU A 49 -3.70 2.42 0.97
C LEU A 49 -2.30 1.83 1.14
N SER A 50 -1.49 2.37 2.07
CA SER A 50 -0.16 1.85 2.35
C SER A 50 -0.20 0.38 2.80
N LYS A 51 -1.16 0.01 3.66
CA LYS A 51 -1.35 -1.38 4.11
C LYS A 51 -1.73 -2.32 2.97
N ILE A 52 -2.63 -1.88 2.10
CA ILE A 52 -3.04 -2.63 0.92
C ILE A 52 -1.86 -2.85 -0.02
N ILE A 53 -1.12 -1.79 -0.37
CA ILE A 53 0.06 -1.86 -1.23
C ILE A 53 1.10 -2.83 -0.66
N ASN A 54 1.35 -2.78 0.65
CA ASN A 54 2.30 -3.67 1.30
C ASN A 54 1.87 -5.15 1.26
N ARG A 55 0.57 -5.46 1.48
CA ARG A 55 0.04 -6.82 1.35
C ARG A 55 0.17 -7.35 -0.08
N LEU A 56 -0.17 -6.51 -1.06
CA LEU A 56 -0.02 -6.89 -2.47
C LEU A 56 1.45 -7.13 -2.85
N ALA A 57 2.37 -6.28 -2.37
CA ALA A 57 3.81 -6.46 -2.61
C ALA A 57 4.40 -7.73 -1.98
N ARG A 58 3.82 -8.20 -0.86
CA ARG A 58 4.22 -9.45 -0.20
C ARG A 58 3.68 -10.70 -0.89
N GLY A 59 2.80 -10.56 -1.89
CA GLY A 59 2.14 -11.67 -2.59
C GLY A 59 0.98 -12.32 -1.83
N ASP A 60 0.75 -11.92 -0.57
CA ASP A 60 -0.34 -12.44 0.26
C ASP A 60 -1.71 -11.82 -0.11
N GLY A 61 -1.72 -10.62 -0.69
CA GLY A 61 -2.95 -9.88 -0.97
C GLY A 61 -3.83 -10.48 -2.07
N HIS A 62 -3.27 -11.23 -3.02
CA HIS A 62 -4.05 -11.83 -4.12
C HIS A 62 -4.81 -13.10 -3.72
N HIS A 63 -4.44 -13.74 -2.61
CA HIS A 63 -4.99 -15.02 -2.17
C HIS A 63 -6.20 -14.85 -1.25
N VAL A 64 -6.42 -13.63 -0.73
CA VAL A 64 -7.54 -13.32 0.16
C VAL A 64 -8.82 -13.18 -0.67
N ARG A 65 -9.78 -14.07 -0.42
CA ARG A 65 -11.12 -14.06 -1.00
C ARG A 65 -12.15 -13.83 0.10
N ALA A 66 -13.02 -12.85 -0.09
CA ALA A 66 -14.21 -12.64 0.73
C ALA A 66 -15.40 -13.32 0.05
N PHE A 67 -15.98 -14.33 0.70
CA PHE A 67 -17.16 -15.03 0.22
C PHE A 67 -18.43 -14.33 0.73
N TYR A 68 -19.37 -14.06 -0.16
CA TYR A 68 -20.67 -13.48 0.18
C TYR A 68 -21.84 -14.40 -0.19
N ALA A 69 -21.55 -15.50 -0.90
CA ALA A 69 -22.43 -16.65 -1.08
C ALA A 69 -21.58 -17.91 -1.24
N ALA A 70 -22.22 -19.09 -1.16
CA ALA A 70 -21.54 -20.39 -1.27
C ALA A 70 -20.60 -20.48 -2.49
N ASN A 71 -21.03 -19.92 -3.63
CA ASN A 71 -20.28 -19.96 -4.89
C ASN A 71 -19.87 -18.57 -5.37
N SER A 72 -19.89 -17.55 -4.49
CA SER A 72 -19.58 -16.18 -4.89
C SER A 72 -18.56 -15.56 -3.95
N SER A 73 -17.43 -15.16 -4.53
CA SER A 73 -16.32 -14.55 -3.81
C SER A 73 -15.81 -13.31 -4.55
N ARG A 74 -15.19 -12.40 -3.79
CA ARG A 74 -14.42 -11.26 -4.33
C ARG A 74 -13.03 -11.23 -3.74
N SER A 75 -12.09 -10.80 -4.55
CA SER A 75 -10.69 -10.58 -4.23
C SER A 75 -10.30 -9.14 -4.55
N TRP A 76 -9.07 -8.76 -4.21
CA TRP A 76 -8.53 -7.44 -4.56
C TRP A 76 -8.65 -7.12 -6.07
N LYS A 77 -8.52 -8.14 -6.93
CA LYS A 77 -8.60 -7.96 -8.40
C LYS A 77 -10.00 -7.63 -8.89
N ASP A 78 -11.03 -7.98 -8.12
CA ASP A 78 -12.44 -7.76 -8.47
C ASP A 78 -12.93 -6.35 -8.08
N LEU A 79 -12.06 -5.54 -7.48
CA LEU A 79 -12.38 -4.16 -7.11
C LEU A 79 -12.33 -3.28 -8.37
N MET A 80 -13.52 -2.93 -8.86
CA MET A 80 -13.69 -2.07 -10.03
C MET A 80 -13.03 -0.70 -9.82
N SER A 81 -12.02 -0.38 -10.63
CA SER A 81 -11.68 1.01 -10.89
C SER A 81 -12.77 1.58 -11.78
N ARG A 82 -13.74 2.30 -11.20
CA ARG A 82 -14.46 3.26 -12.04
C ARG A 82 -13.39 4.23 -12.53
N GLU A 83 -13.18 4.27 -13.84
CA GLU A 83 -12.34 5.25 -14.52
C GLU A 83 -12.93 6.63 -14.26
N TYR A 84 -12.62 7.23 -13.12
CA TYR A 84 -12.87 8.64 -12.91
C TYR A 84 -11.84 9.36 -13.78
N LYS A 85 -12.31 10.27 -14.63
CA LYS A 85 -11.45 11.22 -15.35
C LYS A 85 -10.77 12.10 -14.29
N VAL A 86 -9.61 11.67 -13.82
CA VAL A 86 -8.95 12.29 -12.66
C VAL A 86 -8.34 13.61 -13.08
N LEU A 87 -8.72 14.70 -12.40
CA LEU A 87 -8.22 16.06 -12.59
C LEU A 87 -6.69 16.16 -12.36
N PRO A 88 -6.01 17.20 -12.90
CA PRO A 88 -4.60 17.16 -13.32
C PRO A 88 -3.51 17.05 -12.23
N ASP A 89 -3.88 16.93 -10.95
CA ASP A 89 -3.02 17.44 -9.87
C ASP A 89 -2.30 16.33 -9.09
N GLY A 90 -1.72 15.35 -9.80
CA GLY A 90 -0.79 14.36 -9.21
C GLY A 90 -1.38 13.01 -8.81
N ALA A 91 -2.68 12.78 -9.00
CA ALA A 91 -3.33 11.48 -8.75
C ALA A 91 -3.02 10.39 -9.82
N TRP A 92 -2.31 10.73 -10.91
CA TRP A 92 -1.86 9.78 -11.93
C TRP A 92 -0.95 8.67 -11.36
N MET A 93 -0.21 8.97 -10.29
CA MET A 93 0.67 8.00 -9.64
C MET A 93 -0.14 6.88 -8.98
N LEU A 94 -1.26 7.20 -8.34
CA LEU A 94 -2.14 6.21 -7.73
C LEU A 94 -2.82 5.35 -8.79
N SER A 95 -3.27 5.96 -9.91
CA SER A 95 -3.81 5.23 -11.05
C SER A 95 -2.78 4.26 -11.66
N LYS A 96 -1.52 4.67 -11.84
CA LYS A 96 -0.47 3.76 -12.32
C LYS A 96 -0.14 2.66 -11.33
N ILE A 97 -0.11 2.95 -10.02
CA ILE A 97 0.10 1.94 -8.97
C ILE A 97 -1.04 0.92 -9.01
N ILE A 98 -2.29 1.37 -9.02
CA ILE A 98 -3.49 0.51 -9.11
C ILE A 98 -3.46 -0.33 -10.40
N ASN A 99 -3.14 0.26 -11.55
CA ASN A 99 -3.05 -0.45 -12.83
C ASN A 99 -1.85 -1.41 -12.92
N ARG A 100 -0.77 -1.19 -12.16
CA ARG A 100 0.34 -2.16 -12.03
C ARG A 100 -0.02 -3.31 -11.09
N LEU A 101 -0.76 -3.00 -10.02
CA LEU A 101 -1.23 -3.99 -9.05
C LEU A 101 -2.36 -4.88 -9.61
N ALA A 102 -3.20 -4.35 -10.49
CA ALA A 102 -4.28 -5.09 -11.15
C ALA A 102 -3.76 -6.12 -12.17
N ARG A 103 -2.66 -5.82 -12.87
CA ARG A 103 -2.07 -6.70 -13.91
C ARG A 103 -1.22 -7.85 -13.35
N GLY A 104 -0.81 -7.80 -12.09
CA GLY A 104 0.01 -8.86 -11.48
C GLY A 104 1.46 -8.88 -11.94
N ASP A 105 1.92 -7.88 -12.71
CA ASP A 105 3.29 -7.76 -13.24
C ASP A 105 4.34 -7.39 -12.16
N GLY A 106 3.99 -7.46 -10.88
CA GLY A 106 4.88 -7.14 -9.75
C GLY A 106 6.06 -8.11 -9.59
N HIS A 107 6.12 -9.18 -10.38
CA HIS A 107 7.17 -10.21 -10.34
C HIS A 107 8.23 -10.07 -11.44
N HIS A 108 8.64 -8.87 -11.87
CA HIS A 108 9.95 -8.70 -12.51
C HIS A 108 10.37 -7.22 -12.55
N VAL A 109 11.00 -6.74 -11.47
CA VAL A 109 11.88 -5.57 -11.58
C VAL A 109 13.23 -6.08 -12.09
N ARG A 110 13.39 -6.21 -13.41
CA ARG A 110 14.73 -6.13 -13.98
C ARG A 110 15.10 -4.65 -13.99
N ALA A 111 16.19 -4.31 -13.30
CA ALA A 111 16.78 -2.98 -13.33
C ALA A 111 16.98 -2.58 -14.80
N SER A 112 16.12 -1.68 -15.29
CA SER A 112 16.27 -1.10 -16.61
C SER A 112 17.07 0.18 -16.42
N THR A 113 18.31 0.20 -16.91
CA THR A 113 19.12 1.42 -17.01
C THR A 113 18.33 2.50 -17.78
N PRO A 114 18.40 3.78 -17.38
CA PRO A 114 17.68 4.84 -18.08
C PRO A 114 18.19 4.96 -19.52
N PRO A 115 17.32 5.12 -20.53
CA PRO A 115 17.75 5.41 -21.88
C PRO A 115 18.44 6.79 -21.91
N THR A 116 19.62 6.84 -22.51
CA THR A 116 20.35 8.08 -22.81
C THR A 116 19.56 8.88 -23.85
N ARG A 117 19.39 10.18 -23.58
CA ARG A 117 18.66 11.12 -24.45
C ARG A 117 19.53 11.39 -25.70
N PRO A 118 19.03 11.22 -26.94
CA PRO A 118 19.75 11.74 -28.10
C PRO A 118 19.71 13.28 -28.03
N GLY A 119 20.89 13.90 -28.16
CA GLY A 119 21.01 15.36 -28.28
C GLY A 119 20.44 15.87 -29.61
N PRO A 120 20.11 17.17 -29.71
CA PRO A 120 19.54 17.73 -30.92
C PRO A 120 20.62 17.79 -32.01
N GLY A 121 20.53 16.89 -33.01
CA GLY A 121 21.31 16.96 -34.23
C GLY A 121 20.87 18.15 -35.08
N ARG A 122 21.82 19.00 -35.43
CA ARG A 122 21.68 20.23 -36.19
C ARG A 122 22.16 19.97 -37.64
N ILE A 123 21.40 20.52 -38.60
CA ILE A 123 21.59 20.63 -40.07
C ILE A 123 21.51 19.32 -40.85
#